data_AF-A0A2D4HH23-F1
#
_entry.id   AF-A0A2D4HH23-F1
#
_cell.length_a   1.000
_cell.length_b   1.000
_cell.length_c   1.000
_cell.angle_alpha   90.00
_cell.angle_beta   90.00
_cell.angle_gamma   90.00
#
_symmetry.space_group_name_H-M   'P 1'
#
loop_
_entity.id
_entity.type
_entity.pdbx_description
1 polymer ?
#
loop_
_entity_poly.entity_id
_entity_poly.type
_entity_poly.pdbx_seq_one_letter_code
_entity_poly.pdbx_strand_id
1 'polypeptide(L)'
;VSDSYGKQGLVAAKHRVAMVRLAVETSDWIRVDPWESEQTQWTETLIVLRHHYKELVKTHNIRKLYRENTWSKEEEADPSIRSSVTAVPELKLLCGADVLKTFQTPNLWKTEHIIEIVERFGLVCVSRAGHDPSQYITNLEFLNNCQHNIHLVKEWVLNEISATSIRCALRKGQSVKYLVPDSVTSYIKQHNIYMEKT
;
A
#
# COMPACT_ATOMS: atom_id res chain seq x y z
N VAL A 1 7.19 -4.38 -2.35
CA VAL A 1 8.32 -4.86 -1.51
C VAL A 1 9.47 -5.35 -2.37
N SER A 2 10.65 -4.78 -2.15
CA SER A 2 11.93 -5.20 -2.75
C SER A 2 12.41 -6.55 -2.20
N ASP A 3 13.21 -7.28 -2.96
CA ASP A 3 13.84 -8.53 -2.51
C ASP A 3 14.85 -8.29 -1.38
N SER A 4 15.42 -7.08 -1.31
CA SER A 4 16.30 -6.63 -0.22
C SER A 4 15.61 -6.55 1.14
N TYR A 5 14.28 -6.75 1.22
CA TYR A 5 13.57 -6.87 2.50
C TYR A 5 13.98 -8.10 3.31
N GLY A 6 14.47 -9.17 2.65
CA GLY A 6 15.06 -10.31 3.34
C GLY A 6 14.10 -11.18 4.16
N LYS A 7 12.77 -11.03 3.99
CA LYS A 7 11.79 -11.87 4.70
C LYS A 7 11.91 -13.33 4.26
N GLN A 8 12.01 -14.25 5.24
CA GLN A 8 12.07 -15.68 4.97
C GLN A 8 10.86 -16.16 4.14
N GLY A 9 11.15 -16.93 3.09
CA GLY A 9 10.13 -17.45 2.16
C GLY A 9 9.57 -16.42 1.18
N LEU A 10 10.19 -15.23 1.08
CA LEU A 10 9.88 -14.24 0.05
C LEU A 10 10.48 -14.67 -1.28
N VAL A 11 9.62 -14.90 -2.28
CA VAL A 11 10.06 -15.20 -3.65
C VAL A 11 10.45 -13.91 -4.37
N ALA A 12 11.29 -14.04 -5.40
CA ALA A 12 11.80 -12.91 -6.17
C ALA A 12 10.69 -11.96 -6.64
N ALA A 13 10.99 -10.66 -6.60
CA ALA A 13 10.08 -9.57 -6.90
C ALA A 13 9.41 -9.74 -8.25
N LYS A 14 10.17 -10.16 -9.27
CA LYS A 14 9.65 -10.43 -10.62
C LYS A 14 8.44 -11.36 -10.61
N HIS A 15 8.46 -12.40 -9.76
CA HIS A 15 7.34 -13.34 -9.67
C HIS A 15 6.16 -12.74 -8.92
N ARG A 16 6.40 -12.00 -7.84
CA ARG A 16 5.33 -11.33 -7.09
C ARG A 16 4.63 -10.28 -7.94
N VAL A 17 5.38 -9.44 -8.65
CA VAL A 17 4.84 -8.44 -9.57
C VAL A 17 4.03 -9.12 -10.68
N ALA A 18 4.55 -10.17 -11.31
CA ALA A 18 3.81 -10.91 -12.33
C ALA A 18 2.50 -11.53 -11.80
N MET A 19 2.54 -12.15 -10.60
CA MET A 19 1.33 -12.69 -9.97
C MET A 19 0.31 -11.60 -9.65
N VAL A 20 0.73 -10.42 -9.16
CA VAL A 20 -0.20 -9.32 -8.92
C VAL A 20 -0.78 -8.78 -10.23
N ARG A 21 0.02 -8.65 -11.31
CA ARG A 21 -0.48 -8.27 -12.65
C ARG A 21 -1.61 -9.19 -13.11
N LEU A 22 -1.42 -10.50 -12.99
CA LEU A 22 -2.44 -11.50 -13.33
C LEU A 22 -3.65 -11.42 -12.40
N ALA A 23 -3.45 -11.17 -11.10
CA ALA A 23 -4.53 -11.09 -10.13
C ALA A 23 -5.47 -9.91 -10.35
N VAL A 24 -4.97 -8.81 -10.93
CA VAL A 24 -5.74 -7.57 -11.17
C VAL A 24 -6.10 -7.38 -12.63
N GLU A 25 -5.90 -8.39 -13.49
CA GLU A 25 -6.12 -8.28 -14.94
C GLU A 25 -7.57 -7.93 -15.31
N THR A 26 -8.53 -8.32 -14.48
CA THR A 26 -9.96 -8.02 -14.64
C THR A 26 -10.40 -6.75 -13.91
N SER A 27 -9.49 -6.05 -13.23
CA SER A 27 -9.78 -4.79 -12.55
C SER A 27 -9.58 -3.60 -13.48
N ASP A 28 -10.54 -2.68 -13.47
CA ASP A 28 -10.51 -1.41 -14.21
C ASP A 28 -9.91 -0.24 -13.40
N TRP A 29 -9.66 -0.44 -12.10
CA TRP A 29 -9.20 0.62 -11.19
C TRP A 29 -7.98 0.26 -10.34
N ILE A 30 -7.63 -1.02 -10.22
CA ILE A 30 -6.44 -1.47 -9.47
C ILE A 30 -5.32 -1.81 -10.45
N ARG A 31 -4.12 -1.28 -10.18
CA ARG A 31 -2.90 -1.60 -10.93
C ARG A 31 -1.75 -1.92 -9.99
N VAL A 32 -0.77 -2.66 -10.49
CA VAL A 32 0.50 -2.87 -9.80
C VAL A 32 1.56 -1.90 -10.31
N ASP A 33 2.30 -1.34 -9.39
CA ASP A 33 3.44 -0.47 -9.67
C ASP A 33 4.72 -1.16 -9.14
N PRO A 34 5.68 -1.52 -10.02
CA PRO A 34 6.87 -2.26 -9.61
C PRO A 34 7.94 -1.38 -8.97
N TRP A 35 7.75 -0.05 -8.92
CA TRP A 35 8.78 0.92 -8.54
C TRP A 35 9.51 0.55 -7.25
N GLU A 36 8.79 0.24 -6.16
CA GLU A 36 9.41 -0.13 -4.88
C GLU A 36 10.28 -1.39 -5.01
N SER A 37 9.85 -2.35 -5.84
CA SER A 37 10.56 -3.61 -6.00
C SER A 37 11.77 -3.53 -6.93
N GLU A 38 11.85 -2.49 -7.76
CA GLU A 38 12.96 -2.19 -8.65
C GLU A 38 14.07 -1.39 -7.95
N GLN A 39 13.84 -0.93 -6.71
CA GLN A 39 14.87 -0.27 -5.91
C GLN A 39 15.95 -1.27 -5.48
N THR A 40 17.21 -0.83 -5.52
CA THR A 40 18.38 -1.66 -5.19
C THR A 40 18.42 -2.07 -3.71
N GLN A 41 17.83 -1.25 -2.84
CA GLN A 41 17.75 -1.48 -1.40
C GLN A 41 16.29 -1.56 -0.95
N TRP A 42 16.07 -2.10 0.24
CA TRP A 42 14.76 -2.00 0.88
C TRP A 42 14.41 -0.52 1.08
N THR A 43 13.13 -0.21 0.88
CA THR A 43 12.61 1.17 0.90
C THR A 43 11.53 1.27 1.97
N GLU A 44 11.61 2.27 2.84
CA GLU A 44 10.56 2.51 3.83
C GLU A 44 9.24 2.88 3.15
N THR A 45 8.11 2.44 3.74
CA THR A 45 6.76 2.74 3.26
C THR A 45 6.51 4.24 3.03
N LEU A 46 7.04 5.10 3.91
CA LEU A 46 6.94 6.55 3.75
C LEU A 46 7.58 7.04 2.44
N ILE A 47 8.72 6.47 2.05
CA ILE A 47 9.42 6.85 0.82
C ILE A 47 8.61 6.42 -0.41
N VAL A 48 7.96 5.25 -0.35
CA VAL A 48 7.03 4.77 -1.38
C VAL A 48 5.82 5.71 -1.53
N LEU A 49 5.21 6.14 -0.41
CA LEU A 49 4.11 7.10 -0.42
C LEU A 49 4.54 8.45 -1.01
N ARG A 50 5.69 8.98 -0.59
CA ARG A 50 6.25 10.22 -1.15
C ARG A 50 6.51 10.12 -2.65
N HIS A 51 6.99 8.98 -3.14
CA HIS A 51 7.17 8.73 -4.57
C HIS A 51 5.83 8.79 -5.31
N HIS A 52 4.85 7.98 -4.91
CA HIS A 52 3.56 7.94 -5.60
C HIS A 52 2.76 9.24 -5.49
N TYR A 53 2.92 10.00 -4.40
CA TYR A 53 2.33 11.33 -4.29
C TYR A 53 2.95 12.32 -5.27
N LYS A 54 4.28 12.28 -5.46
CA LYS A 54 4.95 13.09 -6.49
C LYS A 54 4.45 12.75 -7.89
N GLU A 55 4.27 11.47 -8.20
CA GLU A 55 3.71 11.04 -9.50
C GLU A 55 2.24 11.48 -9.64
N LEU A 56 1.42 11.35 -8.60
CA LEU A 56 0.02 11.80 -8.60
C LEU A 56 -0.09 13.30 -8.91
N VAL A 57 0.71 14.13 -8.24
CA VAL A 57 0.75 15.59 -8.42
C VAL A 57 1.22 15.97 -9.83
N LYS A 58 2.19 15.23 -10.40
CA LYS A 58 2.66 15.44 -11.78
C LYS A 58 1.55 15.16 -12.79
N THR A 59 0.89 14.01 -12.68
CA THR A 59 -0.16 13.58 -13.62
C THR A 59 -1.36 14.53 -13.64
N HIS A 60 -1.69 15.14 -12.50
CA HIS A 60 -2.80 16.08 -12.38
C HIS A 60 -2.42 17.54 -12.72
N ASN A 61 -1.23 17.81 -13.28
CA ASN A 61 -0.75 19.15 -13.64
C ASN A 61 -0.82 20.21 -12.51
N ILE A 62 -0.86 19.77 -11.24
CA ILE A 62 -0.93 20.65 -10.06
C ILE A 62 0.37 21.44 -9.88
N ARG A 63 1.42 21.12 -10.67
CA ARG A 63 2.68 21.89 -10.74
C ARG A 63 2.47 23.37 -11.06
N LYS A 64 1.42 23.76 -11.78
CA LYS A 64 1.16 25.18 -12.08
C LYS A 64 0.68 25.96 -10.84
N LEU A 65 0.01 25.29 -9.89
CA LEU A 65 -0.52 25.93 -8.67
C LEU A 65 0.55 26.19 -7.60
N TYR A 66 1.61 25.38 -7.54
CA TYR A 66 2.67 25.53 -6.53
C TYR A 66 3.87 26.36 -7.01
N ARG A 67 4.07 26.52 -8.33
CA ARG A 67 5.19 27.33 -8.85
C ARG A 67 4.97 28.84 -8.66
N GLU A 68 3.72 29.28 -8.52
CA GLU A 68 3.37 30.69 -8.25
C GLU A 68 3.46 31.09 -6.76
N ASN A 69 3.56 30.14 -5.84
CA ASN A 69 3.74 30.45 -4.40
C ASN A 69 5.22 30.66 -4.00
N THR A 70 6.13 30.73 -4.98
CA THR A 70 7.48 31.27 -4.76
C THR A 70 7.45 32.75 -5.11
N TRP A 71 7.47 33.60 -4.08
CA TRP A 71 7.44 35.07 -4.15
C TRP A 71 8.21 35.67 -5.32
N SER A 72 7.48 36.07 -6.36
CA SER A 72 7.89 37.16 -7.27
C SER A 72 6.63 37.75 -7.91
N LYS A 73 6.30 38.97 -7.48
CA LYS A 73 5.44 40.01 -8.08
C LYS A 73 4.31 39.56 -9.01
N GLU A 74 3.08 39.78 -8.50
CA GLU A 74 1.87 40.21 -9.21
C GLU A 74 1.93 40.21 -10.75
N GLU A 75 1.56 39.08 -11.35
CA GLU A 75 0.90 39.08 -12.65
C GLU A 75 -0.47 38.41 -12.46
N GLU A 76 -1.53 39.14 -12.80
CA GLU A 76 -2.92 38.68 -12.67
C GLU A 76 -3.15 37.42 -13.49
N ALA A 77 -3.28 36.28 -12.79
CA ALA A 77 -3.63 35.01 -13.41
C ALA A 77 -5.06 35.06 -13.97
N ASP A 78 -5.21 34.68 -15.24
CA ASP A 78 -6.46 34.57 -16.00
C ASP A 78 -7.56 33.82 -15.21
N PRO A 79 -8.72 34.45 -14.94
CA PRO A 79 -9.80 33.85 -14.16
C PRO A 79 -10.46 32.63 -14.81
N SER A 80 -10.22 32.37 -16.10
CA SER A 80 -10.77 31.20 -16.80
C SER A 80 -10.09 29.86 -16.43
N ILE A 81 -8.88 29.88 -15.87
CA ILE A 81 -8.11 28.68 -15.51
C ILE A 81 -8.54 28.10 -14.14
N ARG A 82 -9.16 28.92 -13.27
CA ARG A 82 -9.63 28.46 -11.94
C ARG A 82 -10.80 27.48 -11.99
N SER A 83 -11.50 27.36 -13.12
CA SER A 83 -12.79 26.66 -13.20
C SER A 83 -12.70 25.13 -13.38
N SER A 84 -11.52 24.53 -13.58
CA SER A 84 -11.42 23.11 -13.97
C SER A 84 -10.70 22.19 -12.98
N VAL A 85 -10.34 22.64 -11.77
CA VAL A 85 -9.73 21.78 -10.73
C VAL A 85 -10.68 21.71 -9.54
N THR A 86 -11.56 20.72 -9.53
CA THR A 86 -12.61 20.58 -8.50
C THR A 86 -12.12 19.98 -7.18
N ALA A 87 -10.99 19.26 -7.16
CA ALA A 87 -10.26 18.87 -5.94
C ALA A 87 -8.88 18.30 -6.28
N VAL A 88 -7.90 18.44 -5.37
CA VAL A 88 -6.60 17.75 -5.46
C VAL A 88 -6.78 16.32 -4.93
N PRO A 89 -6.35 15.28 -5.67
CA PRO A 89 -6.45 13.90 -5.18
C PRO A 89 -5.54 13.67 -3.98
N GLU A 90 -6.05 12.95 -2.99
CA GLU A 90 -5.30 12.50 -1.82
C GLU A 90 -4.72 11.10 -2.04
N LEU A 91 -3.55 10.85 -1.47
CA LEU A 91 -2.95 9.51 -1.43
C LEU A 91 -3.01 8.98 0.00
N LYS A 92 -3.69 7.86 0.21
CA LYS A 92 -3.75 7.18 1.52
C LYS A 92 -3.08 5.81 1.48
N LEU A 93 -2.54 5.36 2.62
CA LEU A 93 -2.02 4.01 2.77
C LEU A 93 -3.16 3.05 3.11
N LEU A 94 -3.40 2.04 2.26
CA LEU A 94 -4.33 0.95 2.54
C LEU A 94 -3.60 -0.18 3.28
N CYS A 95 -4.12 -0.62 4.43
CA CYS A 95 -3.55 -1.74 5.18
C CYS A 95 -4.61 -2.52 5.97
N GLY A 96 -4.23 -3.70 6.48
CA GLY A 96 -5.00 -4.43 7.47
C GLY A 96 -4.70 -3.96 8.90
N ALA A 97 -5.59 -4.31 9.84
CA ALA A 97 -5.41 -4.02 11.26
C ALA A 97 -4.16 -4.67 11.88
N ASP A 98 -3.65 -5.74 11.26
CA ASP A 98 -2.38 -6.37 11.61
C ASP A 98 -1.18 -5.43 11.38
N VAL A 99 -1.18 -4.66 10.29
CA VAL A 99 -0.13 -3.64 10.01
C VAL A 99 -0.23 -2.50 11.02
N LEU A 100 -1.43 -2.01 11.30
CA LEU A 100 -1.64 -0.93 12.26
C LEU A 100 -1.12 -1.31 13.65
N LYS A 101 -1.34 -2.56 14.09
CA LYS A 101 -0.77 -3.09 15.34
C LYS A 101 0.76 -3.02 15.34
N THR A 102 1.41 -3.19 14.20
CA THR A 102 2.88 -3.19 14.12
C THR A 102 3.50 -1.81 14.39
N PHE A 103 2.75 -0.71 14.35
CA PHE A 103 3.25 0.61 14.74
C PHE A 103 3.68 0.67 16.22
N GLN A 104 3.16 -0.23 17.05
CA GLN A 104 3.54 -0.37 18.46
C GLN A 104 4.77 -1.27 18.66
N THR A 105 5.27 -1.92 17.60
CA THR A 105 6.40 -2.86 17.69
C THR A 105 7.71 -2.06 17.74
N PRO A 106 8.52 -2.19 18.80
CA PRO A 106 9.78 -1.47 18.91
C PRO A 106 10.72 -1.77 17.74
N ASN A 107 11.43 -0.74 17.26
CA ASN A 107 12.45 -0.83 16.21
C ASN A 107 11.96 -1.29 14.83
N LEU A 108 10.65 -1.45 14.62
CA LEU A 108 10.10 -1.83 13.32
C LEU A 108 9.77 -0.61 12.45
N TRP A 109 9.27 0.45 13.09
CA TRP A 109 8.93 1.71 12.44
C TRP A 109 9.67 2.86 13.12
N LYS A 110 10.14 3.80 12.31
CA LYS A 110 10.61 5.09 12.80
C LYS A 110 9.39 5.92 13.20
N THR A 111 9.36 6.48 14.40
CA THR A 111 8.21 7.24 14.92
C THR A 111 7.88 8.43 14.02
N GLU A 112 8.91 9.15 13.57
CA GLU A 112 8.80 10.26 12.62
C GLU A 112 8.17 9.83 11.29
N HIS A 113 8.39 8.58 10.85
CA HIS A 113 7.76 8.07 9.65
C HIS A 113 6.28 7.78 9.87
N ILE A 114 5.90 7.22 11.03
CA ILE A 114 4.49 6.95 11.32
C ILE A 114 3.71 8.27 11.37
N ILE A 115 4.25 9.28 12.05
CA ILE A 115 3.64 10.61 12.16
C ILE A 115 3.39 11.19 10.77
N GLU A 116 4.39 11.23 9.89
CA GLU A 116 4.17 11.76 8.54
C GLU A 116 3.18 10.91 7.73
N ILE A 117 3.18 9.59 7.87
CA ILE A 117 2.20 8.73 7.19
C ILE A 117 0.78 9.15 7.58
N VAL A 118 0.49 9.31 8.86
CA VAL A 118 -0.88 9.59 9.33
C VAL A 118 -1.29 11.06 9.19
N GLU A 119 -0.36 12.00 9.33
CA GLU A 119 -0.65 13.43 9.20
C GLU A 119 -0.79 13.84 7.72
N ARG A 120 0.14 13.42 6.87
CA ARG A 120 0.24 13.93 5.49
C ARG A 120 -0.54 13.10 4.47
N PHE A 121 -0.55 11.78 4.62
CA PHE A 121 -1.17 10.88 3.65
C PHE A 121 -2.52 10.36 4.17
N GLY A 122 -2.50 9.84 5.39
CA GLY A 122 -3.64 9.17 6.01
C GLY A 122 -3.62 7.66 5.78
N LEU A 123 -4.48 6.98 6.52
CA LEU A 123 -4.54 5.53 6.57
C LEU A 123 -5.98 5.06 6.28
N VAL A 124 -6.13 4.02 5.49
CA VAL A 124 -7.38 3.26 5.37
C VAL A 124 -7.09 1.87 5.92
N CYS A 125 -7.61 1.57 7.10
CA CYS A 125 -7.36 0.33 7.82
C CYS A 125 -8.58 -0.59 7.76
N VAL A 126 -8.43 -1.74 7.13
CA VAL A 126 -9.46 -2.78 7.06
C VAL A 126 -9.38 -3.68 8.30
N SER A 127 -10.51 -3.87 8.97
CA SER A 127 -10.61 -4.75 10.15
C SER A 127 -10.32 -6.21 9.79
N ARG A 128 -9.72 -6.96 10.72
CA ARG A 128 -9.49 -8.42 10.60
C ARG A 128 -9.93 -9.12 11.87
N ALA A 129 -10.24 -10.43 11.81
CA ALA A 129 -10.58 -11.18 13.01
C ALA A 129 -9.41 -11.16 14.03
N GLY A 130 -9.73 -10.96 15.31
CA GLY A 130 -8.74 -10.91 16.39
C GLY A 130 -7.97 -9.59 16.51
N HIS A 131 -8.34 -8.56 15.74
CA HIS A 131 -7.74 -7.23 15.83
C HIS A 131 -8.79 -6.16 16.17
N ASP A 132 -8.42 -5.25 17.07
CA ASP A 132 -9.23 -4.07 17.41
C ASP A 132 -8.47 -2.80 17.01
N PRO A 133 -8.68 -2.28 15.78
CA PRO A 133 -7.95 -1.12 15.30
C PRO A 133 -8.27 0.15 16.09
N SER A 134 -9.46 0.25 16.68
CA SER A 134 -9.84 1.40 17.52
C SER A 134 -8.96 1.47 18.78
N GLN A 135 -8.72 0.33 19.43
CA GLN A 135 -7.80 0.27 20.57
C GLN A 135 -6.36 0.65 20.19
N TYR A 136 -5.88 0.20 19.02
CA TYR A 136 -4.50 0.52 18.60
C TYR A 136 -4.28 2.02 18.39
N ILE A 137 -5.30 2.72 17.89
CA ILE A 137 -5.28 4.17 17.70
C ILE A 137 -5.29 4.89 19.05
N THR A 138 -6.19 4.52 19.96
CA THR A 138 -6.29 5.15 21.29
C THR A 138 -5.01 4.99 22.12
N ASN A 139 -4.29 3.88 21.94
CA ASN A 139 -3.06 3.62 22.69
C ASN A 139 -1.86 4.49 22.24
N LEU A 140 -1.94 5.18 21.10
CA LEU A 140 -0.85 6.00 20.56
C LEU A 140 -1.34 7.44 20.39
N GLU A 141 -0.80 8.36 21.20
CA GLU A 141 -1.25 9.76 21.26
C GLU A 141 -1.26 10.45 19.89
N PHE A 142 -0.21 10.26 19.08
CA PHE A 142 -0.12 10.84 17.74
C PHE A 142 -1.15 10.25 16.75
N LEU A 143 -1.54 8.98 16.89
CA LEU A 143 -2.61 8.40 16.08
C LEU A 143 -3.97 8.96 16.49
N ASN A 144 -4.17 9.14 17.80
CA ASN A 144 -5.39 9.73 18.35
C ASN A 144 -5.61 11.16 17.83
N ASN A 145 -4.54 11.97 17.77
CA ASN A 145 -4.60 13.33 17.23
C ASN A 145 -4.92 13.36 15.72
N CYS A 146 -4.55 12.30 14.99
CA CYS A 146 -4.77 12.16 13.55
C CYS A 146 -5.96 11.29 13.18
N GLN A 147 -6.91 11.03 14.10
CA GLN A 147 -8.07 10.17 13.85
C GLN A 147 -8.90 10.58 12.63
N HIS A 148 -9.00 11.89 12.37
CA HIS A 148 -9.72 12.41 11.22
C HIS A 148 -9.16 11.93 9.86
N ASN A 149 -7.89 11.53 9.83
CA ASN A 149 -7.19 11.05 8.63
C ASN A 149 -6.97 9.52 8.63
N ILE A 150 -7.56 8.81 9.61
CA ILE A 150 -7.50 7.36 9.74
C ILE A 150 -8.92 6.80 9.55
N HIS A 151 -9.14 6.12 8.43
CA HIS A 151 -10.43 5.54 8.08
C HIS A 151 -10.47 4.07 8.45
N LEU A 152 -11.31 3.71 9.42
CA LEU A 152 -11.55 2.34 9.81
C LEU A 152 -12.65 1.73 8.94
N VAL A 153 -12.31 0.72 8.16
CA VAL A 153 -13.25 -0.01 7.29
C VAL A 153 -13.57 -1.35 7.92
N LYS A 154 -14.84 -1.53 8.29
CA LYS A 154 -15.33 -2.80 8.82
C LYS A 154 -15.57 -3.79 7.68
N GLU A 155 -14.87 -4.91 7.73
CA GLU A 155 -15.11 -6.06 6.86
C GLU A 155 -16.25 -6.90 7.46
N TRP A 156 -17.37 -7.01 6.73
CA TRP A 156 -18.53 -7.79 7.18
C TRP A 156 -18.43 -9.28 6.83
N VAL A 157 -17.66 -9.61 5.79
CA VAL A 157 -17.43 -10.98 5.32
C VAL A 157 -15.96 -11.29 5.52
N LEU A 158 -15.67 -12.15 6.50
CA LEU A 158 -14.30 -12.48 6.88
C LEU A 158 -13.58 -13.21 5.75
N ASN A 159 -12.59 -12.55 5.13
CA ASN A 159 -11.69 -13.17 4.16
C ASN A 159 -10.38 -13.58 4.83
N GLU A 160 -10.39 -14.72 5.54
CA GLU A 160 -9.23 -15.23 6.29
C GLU A 160 -8.23 -16.01 5.40
N ILE A 161 -7.97 -15.52 4.20
CA ILE A 161 -6.94 -16.05 3.32
C ILE A 161 -5.61 -15.36 3.62
N SER A 162 -4.65 -16.12 4.14
CA SER A 162 -3.28 -15.63 4.37
C SER A 162 -2.29 -16.23 3.37
N ALA A 163 -1.34 -15.41 2.91
CA ALA A 163 -0.27 -15.89 2.02
C ALA A 163 0.55 -17.03 2.67
N THR A 164 0.68 -17.05 4.00
CA THR A 164 1.37 -18.12 4.73
C THR A 164 0.62 -19.45 4.62
N SER A 165 -0.72 -19.43 4.77
CA SER A 165 -1.56 -20.61 4.59
C SER A 165 -1.51 -21.12 3.15
N ILE A 166 -1.57 -20.22 2.16
CA ILE A 166 -1.45 -20.57 0.74
C ILE A 166 -0.11 -21.24 0.43
N ARG A 167 1.02 -20.66 0.87
CA ARG A 167 2.35 -21.28 0.69
C ARG A 167 2.47 -22.63 1.40
N CYS A 168 1.79 -22.82 2.53
CA CYS A 168 1.78 -24.10 3.25
C CYS A 168 0.99 -25.16 2.47
N ALA A 169 -0.19 -24.81 1.96
CA ALA A 169 -1.02 -25.69 1.14
C ALA A 169 -0.29 -26.13 -0.12
N LEU A 170 0.34 -25.19 -0.85
CA LEU A 170 1.12 -25.48 -2.05
C LEU A 170 2.26 -26.46 -1.80
N ARG A 171 3.07 -26.25 -0.74
CA ARG A 171 4.15 -27.17 -0.34
C ARG A 171 3.67 -28.58 0.03
N LYS A 172 2.41 -28.71 0.45
CA LYS A 172 1.77 -29.98 0.80
C LYS A 172 1.06 -30.63 -0.40
N GLY A 173 1.10 -30.02 -1.58
CA GLY A 173 0.35 -30.49 -2.75
C GLY A 173 -1.17 -30.34 -2.60
N GLN A 174 -1.63 -29.49 -1.68
CA GLN A 174 -3.06 -29.23 -1.47
C GLN A 174 -3.57 -28.21 -2.49
N SER A 175 -4.86 -28.34 -2.84
CA SER A 175 -5.52 -27.38 -3.73
C SER A 175 -5.66 -26.01 -3.07
N VAL A 176 -5.34 -24.96 -3.84
CA VAL A 176 -5.62 -23.55 -3.48
C VAL A 176 -6.66 -22.92 -4.41
N LYS A 177 -7.39 -23.76 -5.18
CA LYS A 177 -8.43 -23.31 -6.10
C LYS A 177 -9.49 -22.51 -5.33
N TYR A 178 -9.94 -21.40 -5.92
CA TYR A 178 -10.88 -20.44 -5.35
C TYR A 178 -10.35 -19.59 -4.19
N LEU A 179 -9.11 -19.81 -3.73
CA LEU A 179 -8.45 -18.93 -2.76
C LEU A 179 -7.58 -17.85 -3.41
N VAL A 180 -7.15 -18.11 -4.65
CA VAL A 180 -6.40 -17.17 -5.49
C VAL A 180 -6.92 -17.31 -6.94
N PRO A 181 -6.75 -16.28 -7.80
CA PRO A 181 -7.17 -16.35 -9.19
C PRO A 181 -6.53 -17.53 -9.95
N ASP A 182 -7.25 -18.08 -10.92
CA ASP A 182 -6.80 -19.24 -11.71
C ASP A 182 -5.55 -18.91 -12.56
N SER A 183 -5.45 -17.67 -13.04
CA SER A 183 -4.27 -17.15 -13.76
C SER A 183 -3.01 -17.17 -12.87
N VAL A 184 -3.15 -16.77 -11.60
CA VAL A 184 -2.07 -16.83 -10.59
C VAL A 184 -1.70 -18.28 -10.26
N THR A 185 -2.69 -19.16 -10.07
CA THR A 185 -2.43 -20.58 -9.80
C THR A 185 -1.65 -21.24 -10.94
N SER A 186 -2.01 -20.92 -12.18
CA SER A 186 -1.33 -21.41 -13.39
C SER A 186 0.11 -20.91 -13.44
N TYR A 187 0.35 -19.63 -13.15
CA TYR A 187 1.68 -19.05 -13.09
C TYR A 187 2.57 -19.71 -12.03
N ILE A 188 2.03 -19.93 -10.82
CA ILE A 188 2.75 -20.62 -9.73
C ILE A 188 3.21 -22.01 -10.17
N LYS A 189 2.33 -22.78 -10.83
CA LYS A 189 2.65 -24.13 -11.34
C LYS A 189 3.70 -24.09 -12.44
N GLN A 190 3.54 -23.21 -13.42
CA GLN A 190 4.47 -23.10 -14.56
C GLN A 190 5.90 -22.75 -14.11
N HIS A 191 6.03 -21.92 -13.08
CA HIS A 191 7.32 -21.47 -12.56
C HIS A 191 7.81 -22.24 -11.32
N ASN A 192 7.13 -23.33 -10.93
CA ASN A 192 7.45 -24.15 -9.75
C ASN A 192 7.62 -23.34 -8.44
N ILE A 193 6.83 -22.29 -8.28
CA ILE A 193 6.93 -21.38 -7.13
C ILE A 193 6.28 -22.05 -5.92
N TYR A 194 6.96 -22.02 -4.76
CA TYR A 194 6.48 -22.62 -3.51
C TYR A 194 6.32 -24.16 -3.53
N MET A 195 6.95 -24.86 -4.48
CA MET A 195 6.87 -26.32 -4.60
C MET A 195 7.95 -27.07 -3.82
N GLU A 196 9.02 -26.39 -3.40
CA GLU A 196 10.10 -27.00 -2.62
C GLU A 196 9.83 -26.95 -1.11
N LYS A 197 10.24 -28.01 -0.41
CA LYS A 197 10.33 -28.03 1.05
C LYS A 197 11.61 -27.30 1.46
N THR A 198 11.57 -25.98 1.59
CA THR A 198 12.50 -25.26 2.48
C THR A 198 12.15 -25.53 3.93
#